data_AF-A0A939V0G2-F1
#
_entry.id   AF-A0A939V0G2-F1
#
_cell.length_a   1.000
_cell.length_b   1.000
_cell.length_c   1.000
_cell.angle_alpha   90.00
_cell.angle_beta   90.00
_cell.angle_gamma   90.00
#
_symmetry.space_group_name_H-M   'P 1'
#
loop_
_entity.id
_entity.type
_entity.pdbx_description
1 polymer ?
#
loop_
_entity_poly.entity_id
_entity_poly.type
_entity_poly.pdbx_seq_one_letter_code
_entity_poly.pdbx_strand_id
1 'polypeptide(L)'
;MVKKITKDMLISEVVAIDPMNISYILMDWGMHCINCIAAAGETLEQAMYVHGYDDSNVEELINELNEYLETQRTDPSYLDEIFDKNVESDSVTKVSADSEPSVNGEDNKEE
;
A
#
# COMPACT_ATOMS: atom_id res chain seq x y z
N MET A 1 -3.30 -18.69 14.08
CA MET A 1 -2.02 -18.93 13.37
C MET A 1 -2.14 -18.19 12.05
N VAL A 2 -1.30 -17.20 11.78
CA VAL A 2 -1.36 -16.46 10.50
C VAL A 2 -0.90 -17.41 9.40
N LYS A 3 -1.65 -17.46 8.29
CA LYS A 3 -1.33 -18.29 7.13
C LYS A 3 -0.05 -17.72 6.49
N LYS A 4 0.97 -18.57 6.30
CA LYS A 4 2.19 -18.19 5.57
C LYS A 4 1.82 -17.77 4.15
N ILE A 5 2.32 -16.63 3.70
CA ILE A 5 2.13 -16.16 2.33
C ILE A 5 2.97 -17.02 1.40
N THR A 6 2.38 -17.43 0.27
CA THR A 6 3.02 -18.22 -0.78
C THR A 6 2.80 -17.58 -2.14
N LYS A 7 3.67 -17.86 -3.10
CA LYS A 7 3.65 -17.28 -4.46
C LYS A 7 2.35 -17.51 -5.24
N ASP A 8 1.69 -18.65 -4.97
CA ASP A 8 0.43 -19.05 -5.60
C ASP A 8 -0.81 -18.36 -5.00
N MET A 9 -0.65 -17.57 -3.94
CA MET A 9 -1.77 -16.82 -3.37
C MET A 9 -2.17 -15.68 -4.30
N LEU A 10 -3.47 -15.41 -4.35
CA LEU A 10 -3.97 -14.25 -5.08
C LEU A 10 -3.54 -12.97 -4.36
N ILE A 11 -3.20 -11.94 -5.12
CA ILE A 11 -2.84 -10.63 -4.56
C ILE A 11 -3.97 -10.11 -3.66
N SER A 12 -5.22 -10.30 -4.10
CA SER A 12 -6.41 -9.90 -3.33
C SER A 12 -6.51 -10.61 -1.97
N GLU A 13 -6.13 -11.89 -1.90
CA GLU A 13 -6.09 -12.65 -0.65
C GLU A 13 -4.94 -12.19 0.27
N VAL A 14 -3.78 -11.86 -0.31
CA VAL A 14 -2.61 -11.37 0.42
C VAL A 14 -2.90 -9.99 1.02
N VAL A 15 -3.41 -9.06 0.22
CA VAL A 15 -3.78 -7.71 0.66
C VAL A 15 -4.90 -7.75 1.70
N ALA A 16 -5.83 -8.70 1.62
CA ALA A 16 -6.90 -8.83 2.60
C ALA A 16 -6.41 -9.17 4.03
N ILE A 17 -5.16 -9.64 4.20
CA ILE A 17 -4.58 -9.93 5.53
C ILE A 17 -4.35 -8.63 6.31
N ASP A 18 -3.71 -7.66 5.67
CA ASP A 18 -3.50 -6.31 6.20
C ASP A 18 -3.51 -5.30 5.04
N PRO A 19 -4.70 -4.75 4.70
CA PRO A 19 -4.87 -3.95 3.49
C PRO A 19 -4.00 -2.69 3.42
N MET A 20 -3.62 -2.12 4.56
CA MET A 20 -2.79 -0.92 4.54
C MET A 20 -1.32 -1.28 4.38
N ASN A 21 -0.79 -2.09 5.30
CA ASN A 21 0.64 -2.35 5.37
C ASN A 21 1.14 -3.20 4.20
N ILE A 22 0.40 -4.25 3.83
CA ILE A 22 0.77 -5.09 2.69
C ILE A 22 0.70 -4.28 1.40
N SER A 23 -0.30 -3.40 1.24
CA SER A 23 -0.35 -2.53 0.07
C SER A 23 0.88 -1.62 -0.03
N TYR A 24 1.39 -1.09 1.09
CA TYR A 24 2.61 -0.30 1.08
C TYR A 24 3.84 -1.11 0.64
N ILE A 25 4.01 -2.33 1.14
CA ILE A 25 5.11 -3.22 0.73
C ILE A 25 5.01 -3.52 -0.77
N LEU A 26 3.82 -3.88 -1.27
CA LEU A 26 3.62 -4.15 -2.70
C LEU A 26 3.86 -2.90 -3.57
N MET A 27 3.52 -1.70 -3.08
CA MET A 27 3.82 -0.44 -3.77
C MET A 27 5.32 -0.18 -3.88
N ASP A 28 6.11 -0.50 -2.86
CA ASP A 28 7.58 -0.38 -2.89
C ASP A 28 8.19 -1.29 -3.98
N TRP A 29 7.60 -2.47 -4.15
CA TRP A 29 7.87 -3.40 -5.26
C TRP A 29 7.27 -2.98 -6.62
N GLY A 30 6.85 -1.72 -6.76
CA GLY A 30 6.34 -1.17 -8.02
C GLY A 30 4.92 -1.61 -8.37
N MET A 31 4.25 -2.43 -7.56
CA MET A 31 2.88 -2.89 -7.80
C MET A 31 1.86 -1.86 -7.32
N HIS A 32 1.83 -0.67 -7.94
CA HIS A 32 0.90 0.41 -7.58
C HIS A 32 -0.56 0.14 -8.02
N CYS A 33 -0.77 -0.89 -8.84
CA CYS A 33 -2.06 -1.20 -9.47
C CYS A 33 -2.87 -2.27 -8.73
N ILE A 34 -2.63 -2.44 -7.42
CA ILE A 34 -3.20 -3.50 -6.54
C ILE A 34 -4.74 -3.57 -6.62
N ASN A 35 -5.40 -2.43 -6.84
CA ASN A 35 -6.85 -2.32 -6.92
C ASN A 35 -7.43 -2.40 -8.34
N CYS A 36 -6.61 -2.69 -9.36
CA CYS A 36 -7.11 -2.87 -10.72
C CYS A 36 -7.89 -4.18 -10.84
N ILE A 37 -9.06 -4.15 -11.48
CA ILE A 37 -9.92 -5.34 -11.68
C ILE A 37 -9.16 -6.48 -12.38
N ALA A 38 -8.18 -6.14 -13.21
CA ALA A 38 -7.30 -7.12 -13.86
C ALA A 38 -6.40 -7.87 -12.86
N ALA A 39 -5.88 -7.19 -11.83
CA ALA A 39 -4.96 -7.76 -10.85
C ALA A 39 -5.66 -8.58 -9.75
N ALA A 40 -6.99 -8.43 -9.59
CA ALA A 40 -7.75 -9.11 -8.56
C ALA A 40 -7.77 -10.65 -8.69
N GLY A 41 -7.53 -11.17 -9.90
CA GLY A 41 -7.50 -12.60 -10.22
C GLY A 41 -6.10 -13.16 -10.48
N GLU A 42 -5.05 -12.37 -10.31
CA GLU A 42 -3.67 -12.79 -10.55
C GLU A 42 -3.01 -13.29 -9.26
N THR A 43 -2.16 -14.31 -9.40
CA THR A 43 -1.27 -14.74 -8.32
C THR A 43 -0.15 -13.72 -8.12
N LEU A 44 0.43 -13.70 -6.92
CA LEU A 44 1.55 -12.81 -6.60
C LEU A 44 2.71 -12.98 -7.60
N GLU A 45 3.05 -14.24 -7.93
CA GLU A 45 4.08 -14.58 -8.91
C GLU A 45 3.77 -14.01 -10.30
N GLN A 46 2.56 -14.25 -10.81
CA GLN A 46 2.16 -13.78 -12.15
C GLN A 46 2.20 -12.26 -12.26
N ALA A 47 1.74 -11.56 -11.24
CA ALA A 47 1.78 -10.11 -11.21
C ALA A 47 3.21 -9.58 -11.20
N MET A 48 4.13 -10.21 -10.47
CA MET A 48 5.53 -9.81 -10.51
C MET A 48 6.16 -10.04 -11.90
N TYR A 49 5.83 -11.15 -12.56
CA TYR A 49 6.34 -11.43 -13.90
C TYR A 49 5.86 -10.43 -14.97
N VAL A 50 4.61 -9.96 -14.92
CA VAL A 50 4.13 -8.94 -15.88
C VAL A 50 4.77 -7.57 -15.66
N HIS A 51 5.35 -7.36 -14.47
CA HIS A 51 6.15 -6.19 -14.13
C HIS A 51 7.67 -6.38 -14.40
N GLY A 52 8.07 -7.52 -14.97
CA GLY A 52 9.46 -7.77 -15.39
C GLY A 52 10.40 -8.28 -14.29
N TYR A 53 9.84 -8.71 -13.16
CA TYR A 53 10.59 -9.38 -12.10
C TYR A 53 10.81 -10.86 -12.41
N ASP A 54 11.80 -11.47 -11.76
CA ASP A 54 12.12 -12.89 -11.89
C ASP A 54 11.80 -13.67 -10.59
N ASP A 55 12.03 -14.99 -10.62
CA ASP A 55 11.77 -15.89 -9.48
C ASP A 55 12.48 -15.43 -8.20
N SER A 56 13.67 -14.83 -8.31
CA SER A 56 14.43 -14.39 -7.15
C SER A 56 13.77 -13.20 -6.47
N ASN A 57 13.22 -12.27 -7.26
CA ASN A 57 12.44 -11.15 -6.75
C ASN A 57 11.13 -11.60 -6.10
N VAL A 58 10.46 -12.60 -6.70
CA VAL A 58 9.24 -13.19 -6.13
C VAL A 58 9.51 -13.79 -4.75
N GLU A 59 10.60 -14.54 -4.61
CA GLU A 59 11.01 -15.10 -3.32
C GLU A 59 11.35 -14.00 -2.29
N GLU A 60 12.02 -12.92 -2.72
CA GLU A 60 12.38 -11.80 -1.86
C GLU A 60 11.14 -11.09 -1.30
N LEU A 61 10.17 -10.73 -2.15
CA LEU A 61 8.91 -10.14 -1.72
C LEU A 61 8.15 -11.06 -0.74
N ILE A 62 8.09 -12.37 -1.03
CA ILE A 62 7.39 -13.33 -0.17
C ILE A 62 8.07 -13.41 1.20
N ASN A 63 9.40 -13.39 1.24
CA ASN A 63 10.14 -13.39 2.48
C ASN A 63 9.87 -12.12 3.29
N GLU A 64 9.91 -10.94 2.65
CA GLU A 64 9.61 -9.67 3.28
C GLU A 64 8.19 -9.62 3.86
N LEU A 65 7.19 -10.06 3.08
CA LEU A 65 5.80 -10.13 3.53
C LEU A 65 5.62 -11.09 4.73
N ASN A 66 6.29 -12.24 4.70
CA ASN A 66 6.22 -13.18 5.83
C ASN A 66 6.98 -12.65 7.06
N GLU A 67 8.13 -12.00 6.88
CA GLU A 67 8.89 -11.36 7.95
C GLU A 67 8.07 -10.25 8.61
N TYR A 68 7.42 -9.39 7.81
CA TYR A 68 6.46 -8.40 8.29
C TYR A 68 5.34 -9.03 9.14
N LEU A 69 4.73 -10.13 8.67
CA LEU A 69 3.69 -10.82 9.43
C LEU A 69 4.20 -11.49 10.71
N GLU A 70 5.49 -11.79 10.79
CA GLU A 70 6.16 -12.29 11.99
C GLU A 70 6.49 -11.15 12.96
N THR A 71 6.95 -9.99 12.47
CA THR A 71 7.34 -8.82 13.28
C THR A 71 6.13 -8.05 13.84
N GLN A 72 5.01 -7.99 13.11
CA GLN A 72 3.75 -7.42 13.61
C GLN A 72 3.14 -8.19 14.78
N ARG A 73 3.64 -9.41 15.07
CA ARG A 73 3.32 -10.08 16.34
C ARG A 73 4.02 -9.42 17.53
N THR A 74 4.92 -8.47 17.31
CA THR A 74 5.77 -7.90 18.36
C THR A 74 5.64 -6.39 18.64
N ASP A 75 5.29 -5.49 17.72
CA ASP A 75 4.95 -4.09 18.09
C ASP A 75 4.34 -3.28 16.91
N PRO A 76 3.32 -2.42 17.12
CA PRO A 76 2.76 -1.51 16.10
C PRO A 76 3.69 -0.41 15.54
N SER A 77 4.95 -0.30 16.00
CA SER A 77 5.85 0.81 15.66
C SER A 77 6.55 0.73 14.29
N TYR A 78 6.37 -0.35 13.53
CA TYR A 78 7.15 -0.62 12.29
C TYR A 78 6.86 0.38 11.14
N LEU A 79 5.73 1.07 11.16
CA LEU A 79 5.40 2.07 10.14
C LEU A 79 6.19 3.39 10.27
N ASP A 80 6.69 3.72 11.46
CA ASP A 80 7.47 4.95 11.66
C ASP A 80 8.90 4.81 11.12
N GLU A 81 9.47 3.60 11.10
CA GLU A 81 10.84 3.36 10.64
C GLU A 81 10.99 3.30 9.11
N ILE A 82 9.94 2.91 8.38
CA ILE A 82 9.94 2.87 6.90
C ILE A 82 9.76 4.28 6.31
N PHE A 83 8.96 5.13 6.96
CA PHE A 83 8.75 6.51 6.49
C PHE A 83 10.02 7.35 6.53
N ASP A 84 10.90 7.15 7.52
CA ASP A 84 12.13 7.94 7.66
C ASP A 84 13.20 7.61 6.60
N LYS A 85 13.20 6.40 6.04
CA LYS A 85 14.17 6.01 5.01
C LYS A 85 13.82 6.51 3.60
N ASN A 86 12.54 6.80 3.33
CA ASN A 86 12.07 7.28 2.03
C ASN A 86 11.91 8.81 1.95
N VAL A 87 12.12 9.55 3.06
CA VAL A 87 12.07 11.02 3.09
C VAL A 87 13.34 11.68 2.54
N GLU A 88 14.47 10.97 2.40
CA GLU A 88 15.71 11.57 1.86
C GLU A 88 15.82 11.55 0.32
N SER A 89 14.92 10.89 -0.44
CA SER A 89 15.07 10.77 -1.91
C SER A 89 14.11 11.62 -2.75
N ASP A 90 12.84 11.78 -2.38
CA ASP A 90 11.85 12.28 -3.34
C ASP A 90 11.30 13.67 -2.98
N SER A 91 11.83 14.65 -3.70
CA SER A 91 11.25 15.97 -3.89
C SER A 91 9.87 15.86 -4.55
N VAL A 92 8.79 15.75 -3.78
CA VAL A 92 7.43 15.99 -4.29
C VAL A 92 6.79 17.14 -3.53
N THR A 93 6.62 18.22 -4.26
CA THR A 93 6.09 19.52 -3.86
C THR A 93 4.64 19.47 -3.41
N LYS A 94 4.38 20.05 -2.23
CA LYS A 94 3.18 20.80 -1.78
C LYS A 94 1.90 20.61 -2.60
N VAL A 95 0.91 19.90 -2.04
CA VAL A 95 -0.49 20.26 -2.24
C VAL A 95 -0.92 21.08 -1.01
N SER A 96 -1.03 22.39 -1.20
CA SER A 96 -1.61 23.28 -0.19
C SER A 96 -3.12 23.05 -0.19
N ALA A 97 -3.60 22.40 0.86
CA ALA A 97 -4.99 22.46 1.24
C ALA A 97 -5.21 23.80 1.96
N ASP A 98 -5.97 24.71 1.35
CA ASP A 98 -6.48 25.88 2.06
C ASP A 98 -7.87 26.24 1.54
N SER A 99 -8.81 26.22 2.49
CA SER A 99 -10.00 27.07 2.60
C SER A 99 -11.35 26.56 2.05
N GLU A 100 -12.24 26.36 3.01
CA GLU A 100 -13.65 26.02 2.95
C GLU A 100 -14.50 27.04 2.15
N PRO A 101 -15.57 26.64 1.46
CA PRO A 101 -16.54 27.59 0.91
C PRO A 101 -17.48 28.09 2.02
N SER A 102 -17.35 29.37 2.36
CA SER A 102 -18.25 30.13 3.24
C SER A 102 -19.71 30.07 2.78
N VAL A 103 -20.60 29.71 3.69
CA VAL A 103 -22.06 29.76 3.56
C VAL A 103 -22.50 31.22 3.68
N ASN A 104 -23.07 31.80 2.61
CA ASN A 104 -23.76 33.10 2.67
C ASN A 104 -25.27 32.85 2.74
N GLY A 105 -25.87 33.16 3.88
CA GLY A 105 -27.31 33.23 4.04
C GLY A 105 -27.65 34.30 5.07
N GLU A 106 -27.96 35.50 4.60
CA GLU A 106 -28.80 36.46 5.32
C GLU A 106 -29.73 37.13 4.30
N ASP A 107 -30.95 36.60 4.27
CA ASP A 107 -32.14 37.22 3.70
C ASP A 107 -32.65 38.34 4.61
N ASN A 108 -33.35 39.31 4.00
CA ASN A 108 -34.28 40.30 4.59
C ASN A 108 -33.63 41.57 5.19
N LYS A 109 -34.17 42.78 5.11
CA LYS A 109 -35.46 43.36 4.69
C LYS A 109 -35.35 44.89 4.88
N GLU A 110 -36.18 45.65 4.14
CA GLU A 110 -36.77 46.96 4.55
C GLU A 110 -35.75 48.12 4.78
N GLU A 111 -35.85 49.33 4.22
CA GLU A 111 -36.96 50.21 3.85
C GLU A 111 -36.40 51.32 2.92
#